data_AF-A0A350JF80-F1
#
_entry.id   AF-A0A350JF80-F1
#
_cell.length_a   1.000
_cell.length_b   1.000
_cell.length_c   1.000
_cell.angle_alpha   90.00
_cell.angle_beta   90.00
_cell.angle_gamma   90.00
#
_symmetry.space_group_name_H-M   'P 1'
#
loop_
_entity.id
_entity.type
_entity.pdbx_description
1 polymer ?
#
loop_
_entity_poly.entity_id
_entity_poly.type
_entity_poly.pdbx_seq_one_letter_code
_entity_poly.pdbx_strand_id
1 'polypeptide(L)'
;MKKKLILATLLISLLPFIRSEGLIVILVFGAYLVFIKKWRMLPLLLAGHLVYGLAGLVQYDTILWTFTEIPYTDQGGYGHGRLQDFIFKLLYVLGVPLYLMFWLGIVSACRQLIQTRLKSNIESNALVLGLVMAYVSAHSLFWWLGLFHSMGLNRVLIAIGPLLAILSYKGFILVYNAIPVPLAKKIWFAVAVGYVLIFPFTSNPAVIKLRDFYLSETQVAMDALAKEMVLTTDSSRLYYHAPYLSVAFNRDPFDSRLSPRTMDSFINGSDAHGALVWDWWFSVKEGGLSLAYLKGHQNLKEVNRVIGENGQPLLVIFEKHSLER
;
A
#
# COMPACT_ATOMS: atom_id res chain seq x y z
N MET A 1 -34.28 6.08 2.77
CA MET A 1 -33.10 6.70 2.12
C MET A 1 -32.28 7.59 3.06
N LYS A 2 -32.89 8.54 3.78
CA LYS A 2 -32.19 9.47 4.72
C LYS A 2 -31.29 8.78 5.76
N LYS A 3 -31.78 7.74 6.45
CA LYS A 3 -30.98 6.98 7.43
C LYS A 3 -29.72 6.34 6.81
N LYS A 4 -29.82 5.82 5.58
CA LYS A 4 -28.69 5.23 4.84
C LYS A 4 -27.63 6.29 4.50
N LEU A 5 -28.05 7.49 4.10
CA LEU A 5 -27.12 8.58 3.77
C LEU A 5 -26.41 9.13 5.02
N ILE A 6 -27.09 9.21 6.17
CA ILE A 6 -26.47 9.60 7.45
C ILE A 6 -25.39 8.60 7.82
N LEU A 7 -25.71 7.30 7.80
CA LEU A 7 -24.74 6.24 8.09
C LEU A 7 -23.55 6.29 7.12
N ALA A 8 -23.80 6.45 5.81
CA ALA A 8 -22.73 6.58 4.83
C ALA A 8 -21.81 7.78 5.12
N THR A 9 -22.37 8.93 5.51
CA THR A 9 -21.60 10.13 5.84
C THR A 9 -20.72 9.92 7.08
N LEU A 10 -21.26 9.25 8.11
CA LEU A 10 -20.51 8.88 9.30
C LEU A 10 -19.38 7.91 8.99
N LEU A 11 -19.63 6.86 8.20
CA LEU A 11 -18.59 5.91 7.79
C LEU A 11 -17.51 6.58 6.95
N ILE A 12 -17.89 7.46 6.03
CA ILE A 12 -16.94 8.22 5.19
C ILE A 12 -16.08 9.16 6.05
N SER A 13 -16.65 9.74 7.12
CA SER A 13 -15.89 10.61 8.03
C SER A 13 -14.73 9.90 8.74
N LEU A 14 -14.76 8.58 8.83
CA LEU A 14 -13.73 7.75 9.46
C LEU A 14 -12.60 7.36 8.49
N LEU A 15 -12.81 7.49 7.17
CA LEU A 15 -11.84 7.03 6.17
C LEU A 15 -10.43 7.64 6.31
N PRO A 16 -10.25 8.95 6.61
CA PRO A 16 -8.92 9.53 6.80
C PRO A 16 -8.06 8.84 7.85
N PHE A 17 -8.70 8.21 8.84
CA PHE A 17 -8.04 7.53 9.96
C PHE A 17 -7.75 6.06 9.69
N ILE A 18 -8.41 5.48 8.67
CA ILE A 18 -8.01 4.18 8.12
C ILE A 18 -6.84 4.38 7.15
N ARG A 19 -6.90 5.45 6.36
CA ARG A 19 -5.88 5.83 5.38
C ARG A 19 -5.99 7.30 5.01
N SER A 20 -4.87 8.00 4.83
CA SER A 20 -4.85 9.44 4.54
C SER A 20 -5.57 9.81 3.23
N GLU A 21 -5.61 8.92 2.24
CA GLU A 21 -6.35 9.09 0.99
C GLU A 21 -7.87 9.21 1.21
N GLY A 22 -8.37 8.81 2.38
CA GLY A 22 -9.73 9.06 2.81
C GLY A 22 -10.13 10.53 2.79
N LEU A 23 -9.17 11.46 2.91
CA LEU A 23 -9.41 12.90 2.74
C LEU A 23 -9.91 13.24 1.33
N ILE A 24 -9.36 12.61 0.29
CA ILE A 24 -9.81 12.80 -1.09
C ILE A 24 -11.27 12.36 -1.21
N VAL A 25 -11.61 11.21 -0.60
CA VAL A 25 -12.97 10.68 -0.60
C VAL A 25 -13.94 11.61 0.13
N ILE A 26 -13.54 12.16 1.29
CA ILE A 26 -14.34 13.14 2.04
C ILE A 26 -14.62 14.38 1.19
N LEU A 27 -13.60 14.94 0.51
CA LEU A 27 -13.77 16.15 -0.31
C LEU A 27 -14.78 15.93 -1.45
N VAL A 28 -14.64 14.82 -2.18
CA VAL A 28 -15.56 14.48 -3.28
C VAL A 28 -16.96 14.18 -2.74
N PHE A 29 -17.08 13.45 -1.64
CA PHE A 29 -18.39 13.14 -1.06
C PHE A 29 -19.06 14.39 -0.48
N GLY A 30 -18.29 15.32 0.08
CA GLY A 30 -18.78 16.64 0.50
C GLY A 30 -19.32 17.44 -0.68
N ALA A 31 -18.57 17.52 -1.79
CA ALA A 31 -19.04 18.13 -3.02
C ALA A 31 -20.33 17.46 -3.55
N TYR A 32 -20.42 16.13 -3.44
CA TYR A 32 -21.63 15.38 -3.77
C TYR A 32 -22.82 15.76 -2.87
N LEU A 33 -22.63 15.88 -1.54
CA LEU A 33 -23.68 16.33 -0.62
C LEU A 33 -24.20 17.73 -0.96
N VAL A 34 -23.32 18.64 -1.39
CA VAL A 34 -23.69 19.97 -1.89
C VAL A 34 -24.50 19.84 -3.18
N PHE A 35 -24.04 19.02 -4.14
CA PHE A 35 -24.71 18.76 -5.41
C PHE A 35 -26.15 18.25 -5.23
N ILE A 36 -26.38 17.34 -4.28
CA ILE A 36 -27.72 16.84 -3.95
C ILE A 36 -28.51 17.73 -2.97
N LYS A 37 -28.03 18.94 -2.70
CA LYS A 37 -28.64 19.94 -1.79
C LYS A 37 -28.84 19.43 -0.35
N LYS A 38 -27.94 18.57 0.14
CA LYS A 38 -27.92 18.02 1.51
C LYS A 38 -26.78 18.62 2.35
N TRP A 39 -26.45 19.89 2.14
CA TRP A 39 -25.39 20.62 2.85
C TRP A 39 -25.46 20.57 4.38
N ARG A 40 -26.66 20.41 4.96
CA ARG A 40 -26.83 20.25 6.42
C ARG A 40 -26.13 18.99 6.98
N MET A 41 -25.74 18.06 6.12
CA MET A 41 -25.01 16.85 6.51
C MET A 41 -23.50 17.02 6.49
N LEU A 42 -22.96 18.12 5.93
CA LEU A 42 -21.51 18.36 5.89
C LEU A 42 -20.84 18.30 7.26
N PRO A 43 -21.42 18.83 8.37
CA PRO A 43 -20.81 18.70 9.68
C PRO A 43 -20.59 17.25 10.14
N LEU A 44 -21.38 16.29 9.63
CA LEU A 44 -21.20 14.87 9.95
C LEU A 44 -19.91 14.30 9.36
N LEU A 45 -19.33 14.92 8.33
CA LEU A 45 -18.02 14.52 7.79
C LEU A 45 -16.86 14.81 8.77
N LEU A 46 -17.10 15.63 9.81
CA LEU A 46 -16.13 15.89 10.87
C LEU A 46 -16.25 14.90 12.03
N ALA A 47 -17.24 13.99 12.03
CA ALA A 47 -17.47 13.07 13.14
C ALA A 47 -16.24 12.18 13.43
N GLY A 48 -15.58 11.66 12.39
CA GLY A 48 -14.34 10.90 12.58
C GLY A 48 -13.21 11.72 13.20
N HIS A 49 -13.05 12.98 12.78
CA HIS A 49 -12.05 13.88 13.38
C HIS A 49 -12.35 14.17 14.84
N LEU A 50 -13.63 14.29 15.21
CA LEU A 50 -14.02 14.44 16.61
C LEU A 50 -13.68 13.18 17.42
N VAL A 51 -14.05 11.99 16.92
CA VAL A 51 -13.79 10.71 17.61
C VAL A 51 -12.29 10.49 17.82
N TYR A 52 -11.49 10.61 16.76
CA TYR A 52 -10.05 10.41 16.85
C TYR A 52 -9.37 11.55 17.59
N GLY A 53 -9.81 12.79 17.42
CA GLY A 53 -9.31 13.94 18.19
C GLY A 53 -9.47 13.73 19.68
N LEU A 54 -10.65 13.30 20.15
CA LEU A 54 -10.87 12.97 21.55
C LEU A 54 -9.99 11.82 22.05
N ALA A 55 -9.75 10.80 21.21
CA ALA A 55 -8.84 9.71 21.57
C ALA A 55 -7.39 10.21 21.78
N GLY A 56 -6.97 11.23 21.03
CA GLY A 56 -5.63 11.81 21.16
C GLY A 56 -5.42 12.64 22.42
N LEU A 57 -6.46 13.03 23.16
CA LEU A 57 -6.29 13.70 24.45
C LEU A 57 -5.53 12.85 25.47
N VAL A 58 -5.62 11.52 25.36
CA VAL A 58 -4.94 10.60 26.28
C VAL A 58 -3.43 10.50 26.00
N GLN A 59 -3.02 10.71 24.74
CA GLN A 59 -1.64 10.43 24.29
C GLN A 59 -0.86 11.69 23.90
N TYR A 60 -1.54 12.71 23.39
CA TYR A 60 -0.96 13.90 22.78
C TYR A 60 -1.44 15.21 23.44
N ASP A 61 -2.27 15.13 24.48
CA ASP A 61 -2.83 16.28 25.23
C ASP A 61 -3.60 17.31 24.36
N THR A 62 -3.96 16.97 23.12
CA THR A 62 -4.70 17.86 22.23
C THR A 62 -5.70 17.11 21.33
N ILE A 63 -6.86 17.73 21.11
CA ILE A 63 -7.87 17.25 20.15
C ILE A 63 -7.39 17.42 18.71
N LEU A 64 -6.45 18.35 18.49
CA LEU A 64 -5.93 18.69 17.17
C LEU A 64 -4.73 17.83 16.75
N TRP A 65 -4.44 16.74 17.46
CA TRP A 65 -3.26 15.90 17.20
C TRP A 65 -3.21 15.39 15.76
N THR A 66 -4.38 15.18 15.14
CA THR A 66 -4.50 14.74 13.75
C THR A 66 -3.93 15.74 12.73
N PHE A 67 -3.71 16.99 13.16
CA PHE A 67 -3.11 18.07 12.38
C PHE A 67 -1.70 18.44 12.85
N THR A 68 -1.35 18.16 14.11
CA THR A 68 -0.03 18.51 14.67
C THR A 68 0.97 17.35 14.57
N GLU A 69 0.50 16.10 14.66
CA GLU A 69 1.31 14.88 14.68
C GLU A 69 1.19 14.12 13.35
N ILE A 70 1.48 14.78 12.23
CA ILE A 70 1.39 14.17 10.90
C ILE A 70 2.69 13.36 10.65
N PRO A 71 2.64 12.03 10.44
CA PRO A 71 3.83 11.20 10.26
C PRO A 71 4.53 11.36 8.90
N TYR A 72 4.13 12.38 8.13
CA TYR A 72 4.55 12.65 6.75
C TYR A 72 5.15 14.06 6.59
N THR A 73 5.69 14.64 7.67
CA THR A 73 6.24 16.01 7.70
C THR A 73 7.67 16.09 7.15
N ASP A 74 8.41 14.98 7.15
CA ASP A 74 9.81 14.97 6.71
C ASP A 74 9.92 14.90 5.18
N GLN A 75 10.98 15.42 4.57
CA GLN A 75 11.15 15.27 3.11
C GLN A 75 11.67 13.86 2.79
N GLY A 76 10.77 12.88 2.69
CA GLY A 76 11.18 11.49 2.40
C GLY A 76 11.62 11.30 0.94
N GLY A 77 12.72 10.58 0.75
CA GLY A 77 13.40 10.37 -0.53
C GLY A 77 12.72 9.41 -1.53
N TYR A 78 11.39 9.37 -1.59
CA TYR A 78 10.66 8.43 -2.46
C TYR A 78 10.63 8.82 -3.96
N GLY A 79 11.27 9.93 -4.33
CA GLY A 79 11.46 10.35 -5.72
C GLY A 79 10.20 10.94 -6.36
N HIS A 80 10.16 10.94 -7.69
CA HIS A 80 9.04 11.44 -8.50
C HIS A 80 8.90 10.60 -9.77
N GLY A 81 7.75 10.68 -10.44
CA GLY A 81 7.56 10.06 -11.74
C GLY A 81 6.66 10.85 -12.69
N ARG A 82 6.03 10.18 -13.64
CA ARG A 82 5.24 10.85 -14.69
C ARG A 82 3.77 10.95 -14.28
N LEU A 83 3.11 12.01 -14.73
CA LEU A 83 1.69 12.26 -14.45
C LEU A 83 0.78 11.09 -14.85
N GLN A 84 1.07 10.44 -15.96
CA GLN A 84 0.31 9.32 -16.51
C GLN A 84 0.62 7.96 -15.87
N ASP A 85 1.53 7.89 -14.89
CA ASP A 85 1.95 6.62 -14.31
C ASP A 85 0.78 5.84 -13.70
N PHE A 86 -0.14 6.50 -12.98
CA PHE A 86 -1.29 5.81 -12.39
C PHE A 86 -2.31 5.33 -13.42
N ILE A 87 -2.38 5.96 -14.60
CA ILE A 87 -3.21 5.48 -15.71
C ILE A 87 -2.67 4.15 -16.22
N PHE A 88 -1.35 4.04 -16.40
CA PHE A 88 -0.74 2.76 -16.79
C PHE A 88 -0.82 1.73 -15.68
N LYS A 89 -0.66 2.13 -14.42
CA LYS A 89 -0.76 1.22 -13.26
C LYS A 89 -2.15 0.62 -13.10
N LEU A 90 -3.22 1.33 -13.49
CA LEU A 90 -4.58 0.78 -13.55
C LEU A 90 -4.68 -0.47 -14.44
N LEU A 91 -3.89 -0.55 -15.52
CA LEU A 91 -3.87 -1.75 -16.38
C LEU A 91 -3.40 -2.98 -15.59
N TYR A 92 -2.41 -2.83 -14.72
CA TYR A 92 -1.88 -3.92 -13.90
C TYR A 92 -2.84 -4.30 -12.76
N VAL A 93 -3.61 -3.33 -12.25
CA VAL A 93 -4.59 -3.55 -11.18
C VAL A 93 -5.85 -4.23 -11.69
N LEU A 94 -6.35 -3.84 -12.87
CA LEU A 94 -7.58 -4.38 -13.45
C LEU A 94 -7.34 -5.57 -14.38
N GLY A 95 -6.17 -5.65 -14.99
CA GLY A 95 -5.94 -6.50 -16.15
C GLY A 95 -6.59 -5.95 -17.42
N VAL A 96 -6.11 -6.41 -18.57
CA VAL A 96 -6.63 -5.98 -19.90
C VAL A 96 -8.16 -6.14 -20.02
N PRO A 97 -8.79 -7.27 -19.61
CA PRO A 97 -10.23 -7.46 -19.82
C PRO A 97 -11.07 -6.37 -19.14
N LEU A 98 -10.78 -6.10 -17.86
CA LEU A 98 -11.54 -5.12 -17.07
C LEU A 98 -11.11 -3.69 -17.37
N TYR A 99 -9.86 -3.45 -17.76
CA TYR A 99 -9.35 -2.13 -18.14
C TYR A 99 -10.04 -1.60 -19.40
N LEU A 100 -10.26 -2.42 -20.42
CA LEU A 100 -11.02 -2.02 -21.61
C LEU A 100 -12.47 -1.68 -21.26
N MET A 101 -13.11 -2.54 -20.46
CA MET A 101 -14.47 -2.30 -19.99
C MET A 101 -14.55 -1.06 -19.09
N PHE A 102 -13.52 -0.78 -18.29
CA PHE A 102 -13.44 0.41 -17.43
C PHE A 102 -13.53 1.70 -18.26
N TRP A 103 -12.74 1.83 -19.33
CA TRP A 103 -12.78 3.01 -20.20
C TRP A 103 -14.11 3.16 -20.93
N LEU A 104 -14.70 2.06 -21.42
CA LEU A 104 -16.06 2.08 -21.97
C LEU A 104 -17.09 2.50 -20.91
N GLY A 105 -16.87 2.10 -19.66
CA GLY A 105 -17.65 2.50 -18.49
C GLY A 105 -17.60 4.00 -18.23
N ILE A 106 -16.41 4.60 -18.30
CA ILE A 106 -16.23 6.06 -18.21
C ILE A 106 -17.00 6.75 -19.34
N VAL A 107 -16.84 6.30 -20.59
CA VAL A 107 -17.56 6.88 -21.74
C VAL A 107 -19.09 6.80 -21.53
N SER A 108 -19.58 5.64 -21.08
CA SER A 108 -20.99 5.43 -20.77
C SER A 108 -21.49 6.34 -19.64
N ALA A 109 -20.71 6.49 -18.57
CA ALA A 109 -21.03 7.37 -17.44
C ALA A 109 -21.07 8.84 -17.88
N CYS A 110 -20.04 9.32 -18.59
CA CYS A 110 -19.98 10.69 -19.12
C CYS A 110 -21.15 10.99 -20.06
N ARG A 111 -21.47 10.07 -20.98
CA ARG A 111 -22.62 10.21 -21.88
C ARG A 111 -23.93 10.37 -21.11
N GLN A 112 -24.14 9.57 -20.05
CA GLN A 112 -25.35 9.64 -19.22
C GLN A 112 -25.45 10.96 -18.45
N LEU A 113 -24.33 11.51 -17.98
CA LEU A 113 -24.29 12.81 -17.31
C LEU A 113 -24.66 13.95 -18.27
N ILE A 114 -24.18 13.92 -19.51
CA ILE A 114 -24.46 14.94 -20.53
C ILE A 114 -25.92 14.84 -21.02
N GLN A 115 -26.43 13.63 -21.25
CA GLN A 115 -27.72 13.45 -21.91
C GLN A 115 -28.95 13.67 -21.02
N THR A 116 -28.78 14.01 -19.73
CA THR A 116 -29.78 14.45 -18.71
C THR A 116 -31.13 13.68 -18.61
N ARG A 117 -31.36 12.63 -19.42
CA ARG A 117 -32.66 11.95 -19.59
C ARG A 117 -32.98 10.90 -18.52
N LEU A 118 -32.06 10.60 -17.59
CA LEU A 118 -32.26 9.58 -16.56
C LEU A 118 -31.92 10.14 -15.17
N LYS A 119 -32.84 10.96 -14.63
CA LYS A 119 -32.70 11.61 -13.31
C LYS A 119 -32.33 10.66 -12.16
N SER A 120 -32.67 9.36 -12.22
CA SER A 120 -32.44 8.45 -11.08
C SER A 120 -31.01 7.91 -10.95
N ASN A 121 -30.19 7.94 -12.01
CA ASN A 121 -28.83 7.36 -12.01
C ASN A 121 -27.70 8.39 -12.17
N ILE A 122 -28.02 9.66 -12.44
CA ILE A 122 -27.03 10.73 -12.65
C ILE A 122 -26.22 10.99 -11.38
N GLU A 123 -26.88 11.06 -10.21
CA GLU A 123 -26.24 11.35 -8.93
C GLU A 123 -25.21 10.28 -8.54
N SER A 124 -25.58 8.99 -8.66
CA SER A 124 -24.68 7.88 -8.33
C SER A 124 -23.55 7.73 -9.33
N ASN A 125 -23.81 7.95 -10.63
CA ASN A 125 -22.77 7.97 -11.66
C ASN A 125 -21.77 9.11 -11.45
N ALA A 126 -22.26 10.31 -11.11
CA ALA A 126 -21.41 11.46 -10.84
C ALA A 126 -20.52 11.20 -9.62
N LEU A 127 -21.06 10.60 -8.55
CA LEU A 127 -20.28 10.24 -7.37
C LEU A 127 -19.20 9.20 -7.67
N VAL A 128 -19.56 8.09 -8.34
CA VAL A 128 -18.60 7.03 -8.68
C VAL A 128 -17.49 7.56 -9.58
N LEU A 129 -17.86 8.30 -10.65
CA LEU A 129 -16.89 8.89 -11.57
C LEU A 129 -16.02 9.93 -10.86
N GLY A 130 -16.63 10.82 -10.07
CA GLY A 130 -15.92 11.84 -9.31
C GLY A 130 -14.90 11.25 -8.35
N LEU A 131 -15.26 10.17 -7.64
CA LEU A 131 -14.35 9.50 -6.71
C LEU A 131 -13.17 8.86 -7.44
N VAL A 132 -13.42 8.13 -8.52
CA VAL A 132 -12.34 7.49 -9.31
C VAL A 132 -11.43 8.54 -9.92
N MET A 133 -11.99 9.57 -10.56
CA MET A 133 -11.21 10.61 -11.22
C MET A 133 -10.39 11.44 -10.22
N ALA A 134 -10.97 11.84 -9.09
CA ALA A 134 -10.26 12.59 -8.06
C ALA A 134 -9.14 11.75 -7.43
N TYR A 135 -9.41 10.47 -7.12
CA TYR A 135 -8.43 9.59 -6.51
C TYR A 135 -7.24 9.34 -7.44
N VAL A 136 -7.50 8.97 -8.70
CA VAL A 136 -6.43 8.73 -9.69
C VAL A 136 -5.65 10.02 -9.96
N SER A 137 -6.33 11.16 -10.13
CA SER A 137 -5.67 12.44 -10.39
C SER A 137 -4.84 12.92 -9.21
N ALA A 138 -5.34 12.79 -7.98
CA ALA A 138 -4.59 13.15 -6.77
C ALA A 138 -3.30 12.34 -6.66
N HIS A 139 -3.36 11.02 -6.84
CA HIS A 139 -2.15 10.19 -6.81
C HIS A 139 -1.19 10.46 -7.97
N SER A 140 -1.71 10.71 -9.16
CA SER A 140 -0.92 11.18 -10.30
C SER A 140 -0.18 12.48 -9.98
N LEU A 141 -0.86 13.46 -9.38
CA LEU A 141 -0.27 14.73 -8.99
C LEU A 141 0.74 14.57 -7.85
N PHE A 142 0.41 13.79 -6.81
CA PHE A 142 1.30 13.57 -5.68
C PHE A 142 2.60 12.90 -6.11
N TRP A 143 2.52 11.92 -7.01
CA TRP A 143 3.69 11.24 -7.52
C TRP A 143 4.50 12.08 -8.51
N TRP A 144 3.83 12.86 -9.35
CA TRP A 144 4.51 13.75 -10.30
C TRP A 144 5.22 14.91 -9.60
N LEU A 145 4.58 15.49 -8.57
CA LEU A 145 5.12 16.62 -7.81
C LEU A 145 5.99 16.21 -6.60
N GLY A 146 6.10 14.92 -6.31
CA GLY A 146 6.84 14.43 -5.13
C GLY A 146 6.20 14.80 -3.79
N LEU A 147 4.88 14.94 -3.74
CA LEU A 147 4.14 15.32 -2.53
C LEU A 147 3.73 14.09 -1.70
N PHE A 148 3.55 14.30 -0.39
CA PHE A 148 2.97 13.34 0.56
C PHE A 148 3.65 11.96 0.56
N HIS A 149 4.97 11.90 0.29
CA HIS A 149 5.73 10.64 0.24
C HIS A 149 5.12 9.56 -0.66
N SER A 150 4.49 9.98 -1.76
CA SER A 150 3.99 9.01 -2.72
C SER A 150 5.16 8.22 -3.29
N MET A 151 5.16 6.89 -3.11
CA MET A 151 6.14 5.98 -3.72
C MET A 151 5.68 5.48 -5.11
N GLY A 152 4.59 6.04 -5.66
CA GLY A 152 4.07 5.64 -6.97
C GLY A 152 3.60 4.18 -7.04
N LEU A 153 3.20 3.55 -5.94
CA LEU A 153 2.88 2.12 -5.90
C LEU A 153 1.47 1.81 -6.39
N ASN A 154 1.32 0.73 -7.15
CA ASN A 154 0.04 0.31 -7.74
C ASN A 154 -1.00 -0.05 -6.66
N ARG A 155 -0.56 -0.57 -5.51
CA ARG A 155 -1.44 -1.02 -4.41
C ARG A 155 -2.38 0.05 -3.89
N VAL A 156 -2.04 1.33 -4.03
CA VAL A 156 -2.89 2.42 -3.56
C VAL A 156 -4.22 2.50 -4.33
N LEU A 157 -4.25 2.01 -5.57
CA LEU A 157 -5.45 1.95 -6.40
C LEU A 157 -6.44 0.86 -5.94
N ILE A 158 -6.01 -0.11 -5.13
CA ILE A 158 -6.89 -1.17 -4.61
C ILE A 158 -8.02 -0.58 -3.76
N ALA A 159 -7.76 0.55 -3.08
CA ALA A 159 -8.77 1.24 -2.28
C ALA A 159 -10.02 1.66 -3.07
N ILE A 160 -9.86 1.95 -4.38
CA ILE A 160 -10.97 2.28 -5.28
C ILE A 160 -11.40 1.09 -6.16
N GLY A 161 -10.85 -0.11 -5.93
CA GLY A 161 -11.16 -1.33 -6.68
C GLY A 161 -12.66 -1.59 -6.89
N PRO A 162 -13.51 -1.49 -5.85
CA PRO A 162 -14.96 -1.64 -6.02
C PRO A 162 -15.58 -0.62 -6.97
N LEU A 163 -15.11 0.64 -6.97
CA LEU A 163 -15.59 1.68 -7.87
C LEU A 163 -15.13 1.44 -9.31
N LEU A 164 -13.89 0.98 -9.49
CA LEU A 164 -13.38 0.56 -10.79
C LEU A 164 -14.23 -0.59 -11.35
N ALA A 165 -14.58 -1.58 -10.53
CA ALA A 165 -15.44 -2.70 -10.93
C ALA A 165 -16.84 -2.23 -11.36
N ILE A 166 -17.45 -1.26 -10.66
CA ILE A 166 -18.73 -0.66 -11.06
C ILE A 166 -18.62 0.00 -12.45
N LEU A 167 -17.53 0.74 -12.72
CA LEU A 167 -17.31 1.34 -14.03
C LEU A 167 -17.05 0.28 -15.10
N SER A 168 -16.21 -0.73 -14.84
CA SER A 168 -16.03 -1.86 -15.76
C SER A 168 -17.35 -2.55 -16.08
N TYR A 169 -18.20 -2.79 -15.09
CA TYR A 169 -19.52 -3.38 -15.31
C TYR A 169 -20.41 -2.52 -16.21
N LYS A 170 -20.36 -1.19 -16.08
CA LYS A 170 -21.08 -0.27 -16.99
C LYS A 170 -20.57 -0.37 -18.43
N GLY A 171 -19.27 -0.52 -18.64
CA GLY A 171 -18.72 -0.76 -19.97
C GLY A 171 -19.14 -2.10 -20.54
N PHE A 172 -19.18 -3.14 -19.71
CA PHE A 172 -19.72 -4.44 -20.09
C PHE A 172 -21.19 -4.35 -20.55
N ILE A 173 -22.03 -3.65 -19.78
CA ILE A 173 -23.44 -3.42 -20.15
C ILE A 173 -23.54 -2.64 -21.47
N LEU A 174 -22.68 -1.65 -21.69
CA LEU A 174 -22.68 -0.85 -22.92
C LEU A 174 -22.50 -1.76 -24.16
N VAL A 175 -21.51 -2.66 -24.12
CA VAL A 175 -21.26 -3.62 -25.20
C VAL A 175 -22.41 -4.63 -25.29
N TYR A 176 -22.83 -5.20 -24.16
CA TYR A 176 -23.90 -6.19 -24.11
C TYR A 176 -25.21 -5.69 -24.73
N ASN A 177 -25.56 -4.42 -24.47
CA ASN A 177 -26.77 -3.80 -25.02
C ASN A 177 -26.64 -3.40 -26.50
N ALA A 178 -25.42 -3.16 -26.99
CA ALA A 178 -25.17 -2.85 -28.39
C ALA A 178 -25.29 -4.08 -29.31
N ILE A 179 -25.15 -5.29 -28.76
CA ILE A 179 -25.30 -6.54 -29.53
C ILE A 179 -26.79 -6.81 -29.76
N PRO A 180 -27.28 -6.91 -31.01
CA PRO A 180 -28.71 -7.12 -31.27
C PRO A 180 -29.13 -8.59 -31.15
N VAL A 181 -28.24 -9.52 -31.47
CA VAL A 181 -28.55 -10.96 -31.57
C VAL A 181 -28.43 -11.67 -30.21
N PRO A 182 -29.47 -12.37 -29.72
CA PRO A 182 -29.45 -13.02 -28.40
C PRO A 182 -28.34 -14.08 -28.23
N LEU A 183 -28.05 -14.86 -29.28
CA LEU A 183 -26.97 -15.84 -29.25
C LEU A 183 -25.60 -15.16 -29.10
N ALA A 184 -25.36 -14.08 -29.87
CA ALA A 184 -24.14 -13.30 -29.77
C ALA A 184 -23.97 -12.66 -28.38
N LYS A 185 -25.06 -12.24 -27.71
CA LYS A 185 -25.01 -11.77 -26.32
C LYS A 185 -24.54 -12.85 -25.35
N LYS A 186 -25.06 -14.08 -25.48
CA LYS A 186 -24.66 -15.21 -24.64
C LYS A 186 -23.19 -15.57 -24.86
N ILE A 187 -22.76 -15.61 -26.13
CA ILE A 187 -21.36 -15.85 -26.50
C ILE A 187 -20.46 -14.76 -25.93
N TRP A 188 -20.80 -13.48 -26.14
CA TRP A 188 -20.06 -12.35 -25.58
C TRP A 188 -19.93 -12.44 -24.06
N PHE A 189 -21.04 -12.71 -23.35
CA PHE A 189 -21.02 -12.89 -21.91
C PHE A 189 -20.07 -14.02 -21.49
N ALA A 190 -20.19 -15.20 -22.12
CA ALA A 190 -19.35 -16.35 -21.82
C ALA A 190 -17.86 -16.06 -22.10
N VAL A 191 -17.53 -15.43 -23.23
CA VAL A 191 -16.17 -15.06 -23.60
C VAL A 191 -15.60 -14.02 -22.64
N ALA A 192 -16.36 -12.97 -22.30
CA ALA A 192 -15.90 -11.93 -21.39
C ALA A 192 -15.64 -12.47 -19.98
N VAL A 193 -16.56 -13.30 -19.45
CA VAL A 193 -16.39 -13.95 -18.14
C VAL A 193 -15.22 -14.92 -18.18
N GLY A 194 -15.15 -15.78 -19.21
CA GLY A 194 -14.04 -16.71 -19.40
C GLY A 194 -12.69 -15.98 -19.49
N TYR A 195 -12.64 -14.85 -20.20
CA TYR A 195 -11.42 -14.06 -20.31
C TYR A 195 -11.01 -13.45 -18.96
N VAL A 196 -11.94 -12.90 -18.18
CA VAL A 196 -11.66 -12.38 -16.83
C VAL A 196 -11.15 -13.49 -15.89
N LEU A 197 -11.72 -14.70 -15.97
CA LEU A 197 -11.32 -15.81 -15.11
C LEU A 197 -9.97 -16.42 -15.49
N ILE A 198 -9.66 -16.49 -16.79
CA ILE A 198 -8.42 -17.09 -17.30
C ILE A 198 -7.26 -16.08 -17.26
N PHE A 199 -7.52 -14.79 -17.47
CA PHE A 199 -6.49 -13.75 -17.61
C PHE A 199 -5.43 -13.76 -16.50
N PRO A 200 -5.75 -13.85 -15.20
CA PRO A 200 -4.75 -13.87 -14.12
C PRO A 200 -3.76 -15.04 -14.18
N PHE A 201 -4.05 -16.08 -14.97
CA PHE A 201 -3.22 -17.28 -15.14
C PHE A 201 -2.50 -17.32 -16.50
N THR A 202 -2.64 -16.28 -17.33
CA THR A 202 -1.94 -16.18 -18.62
C THR A 202 -0.60 -15.48 -18.49
N SER A 203 0.30 -15.65 -19.46
CA SER A 203 1.58 -14.93 -19.53
C SER A 203 1.38 -13.43 -19.77
N ASN A 204 1.13 -12.67 -18.72
CA ASN A 204 0.94 -11.22 -18.77
C ASN A 204 1.54 -10.53 -17.53
N PRO A 205 1.74 -9.20 -17.54
CA PRO A 205 2.37 -8.51 -16.42
C PRO A 205 1.56 -8.49 -15.11
N ALA A 206 0.25 -8.75 -15.16
CA ALA A 206 -0.64 -8.87 -14.02
C ALA A 206 -0.93 -10.34 -13.65
N VAL A 207 -0.11 -11.27 -14.14
CA VAL A 207 -0.22 -12.70 -13.81
C VAL A 207 -0.02 -12.93 -12.31
N ILE A 208 -0.80 -13.85 -11.76
CA ILE A 208 -0.57 -14.39 -10.42
C ILE A 208 0.68 -15.25 -10.49
N LYS A 209 1.78 -14.75 -9.91
CA LYS A 209 3.02 -15.52 -9.79
C LYS A 209 2.90 -16.39 -8.54
N LEU A 210 2.81 -17.70 -8.72
CA LEU A 210 2.75 -18.63 -7.60
C LEU A 210 3.94 -18.46 -6.64
N ARG A 211 5.13 -18.12 -7.15
CA ARG A 211 6.33 -17.81 -6.34
C ARG A 211 6.07 -16.74 -5.27
N ASP A 212 5.19 -15.77 -5.53
CA ASP A 212 4.92 -14.67 -4.61
C ASP A 212 4.13 -15.12 -3.35
N PHE A 213 3.59 -16.35 -3.34
CA PHE A 213 2.96 -16.98 -2.17
C PHE A 213 3.94 -17.82 -1.33
N TYR A 214 5.19 -17.96 -1.77
CA TYR A 214 6.23 -18.66 -1.03
C TYR A 214 7.21 -17.66 -0.42
N LEU A 215 8.00 -18.13 0.53
CA LEU A 215 9.09 -17.34 1.09
C LEU A 215 10.08 -16.95 -0.02
N SER A 216 10.44 -15.67 -0.03
CA SER A 216 11.57 -15.20 -0.83
C SER A 216 12.87 -15.88 -0.40
N GLU A 217 13.83 -15.91 -1.30
CA GLU A 217 15.16 -16.47 -1.03
C GLU A 217 15.81 -15.86 0.22
N THR A 218 15.69 -14.54 0.40
CA THR A 218 16.16 -13.85 1.60
C THR A 218 15.45 -14.32 2.87
N GLN A 219 14.14 -14.55 2.82
CA GLN A 219 13.38 -15.07 3.98
C GLN A 219 13.75 -16.52 4.30
N VAL A 220 13.97 -17.37 3.28
CA VAL A 220 14.48 -18.74 3.49
C VAL A 220 15.86 -18.70 4.16
N ALA A 221 16.74 -17.81 3.72
CA ALA A 221 18.04 -17.59 4.34
C ALA A 221 17.93 -17.11 5.80
N MET A 222 16.96 -16.23 6.09
CA MET A 222 16.67 -15.75 7.45
C MET A 222 16.17 -16.88 8.35
N ASP A 223 15.28 -17.75 7.86
CA ASP A 223 14.79 -18.91 8.61
C ASP A 223 15.89 -19.94 8.87
N ALA A 224 16.78 -20.17 7.90
CA ALA A 224 17.94 -21.04 8.06
C ALA A 224 18.92 -20.48 9.10
N LEU A 225 19.23 -19.19 9.01
CA LEU A 225 20.09 -18.49 9.96
C LEU A 225 19.52 -18.56 11.39
N ALA A 226 18.22 -18.33 11.53
CA ALA A 226 17.58 -18.36 12.84
C ALA A 226 17.70 -19.73 13.50
N LYS A 227 17.51 -20.81 12.74
CA LYS A 227 17.69 -22.18 13.23
C LYS A 227 19.14 -22.46 13.65
N GLU A 228 20.12 -22.01 12.87
CA GLU A 228 21.54 -22.21 13.16
C GLU A 228 21.99 -21.45 14.42
N MET A 229 21.59 -20.17 14.55
CA MET A 229 21.97 -19.33 15.67
C MET A 229 21.32 -19.75 17.00
N VAL A 230 20.07 -20.22 16.96
CA VAL A 230 19.39 -20.76 18.16
C VAL A 230 20.12 -22.00 18.71
N LEU A 231 20.77 -22.79 17.85
CA LEU A 231 21.52 -23.98 18.26
C LEU A 231 22.92 -23.67 18.77
N THR A 232 23.49 -22.51 18.45
CA THR A 232 24.91 -22.19 18.69
C THR A 232 25.14 -21.09 19.72
N THR A 233 24.19 -20.18 19.94
CA THR A 233 24.40 -18.97 20.75
C THR A 233 23.24 -18.73 21.73
N ASP A 234 23.55 -18.15 22.89
CA ASP A 234 22.55 -17.50 23.75
C ASP A 234 22.01 -16.28 23.00
N SER A 235 20.98 -16.53 22.21
CA SER A 235 20.38 -15.62 21.25
C SER A 235 19.52 -14.58 21.97
N SER A 236 20.09 -13.86 22.94
CA SER A 236 19.44 -12.77 23.66
C SER A 236 19.75 -11.40 23.04
N ARG A 237 20.85 -11.26 22.28
CA ARG A 237 21.31 -9.97 21.73
C ARG A 237 21.57 -10.05 20.22
N LEU A 238 20.53 -9.73 19.43
CA LEU A 238 20.61 -9.62 17.98
C LEU A 238 20.21 -8.22 17.54
N TYR A 239 20.89 -7.73 16.51
CA TYR A 239 20.73 -6.39 15.96
C TYR A 239 20.50 -6.49 14.47
N TYR A 240 19.33 -6.04 14.00
CA TYR A 240 18.95 -6.12 12.60
C TYR A 240 17.85 -5.12 12.25
N HIS A 241 17.79 -4.73 10.98
CA HIS A 241 16.69 -3.91 10.46
C HIS A 241 15.57 -4.72 9.82
N ALA A 242 15.85 -5.91 9.26
CA ALA A 242 14.85 -6.69 8.55
C ALA A 242 13.72 -7.20 9.48
N PRO A 243 12.46 -6.78 9.28
CA PRO A 243 11.37 -7.15 10.20
C PRO A 243 11.11 -8.66 10.26
N TYR A 244 11.32 -9.37 9.13
CA TYR A 244 11.10 -10.81 9.05
C TYR A 244 12.04 -11.62 9.95
N LEU A 245 13.23 -11.10 10.31
CA LEU A 245 14.10 -11.76 11.28
C LEU A 245 13.43 -11.88 12.66
N SER A 246 12.57 -10.94 13.05
CA SER A 246 11.78 -11.08 14.29
C SER A 246 10.87 -12.30 14.23
N VAL A 247 10.25 -12.56 13.07
CA VAL A 247 9.43 -13.75 12.84
C VAL A 247 10.28 -15.01 12.86
N ALA A 248 11.39 -15.02 12.12
CA ALA A 248 12.29 -16.17 12.02
C ALA A 248 12.88 -16.57 13.40
N PHE A 249 13.24 -15.59 14.23
CA PHE A 249 13.72 -15.80 15.60
C PHE A 249 12.61 -15.99 16.63
N ASN A 250 11.33 -15.94 16.23
CA ASN A 250 10.17 -15.97 17.11
C ASN A 250 10.26 -14.94 18.26
N ARG A 251 10.61 -13.69 17.91
CA ARG A 251 10.75 -12.57 18.82
C ARG A 251 9.65 -11.56 18.61
N ASP A 252 9.12 -11.04 19.70
CA ASP A 252 8.23 -9.89 19.67
C ASP A 252 9.05 -8.62 19.41
N PRO A 253 8.86 -7.92 18.27
CA PRO A 253 9.56 -6.67 18.00
C PRO A 253 9.17 -5.55 18.97
N PHE A 254 8.09 -5.70 19.74
CA PHE A 254 7.63 -4.72 20.72
C PHE A 254 8.06 -5.05 22.18
N ASP A 255 8.56 -6.25 22.47
CA ASP A 255 9.10 -6.55 23.82
C ASP A 255 10.49 -5.92 23.96
N SER A 256 10.61 -4.85 24.73
CA SER A 256 11.87 -4.13 24.98
C SER A 256 13.06 -4.99 25.44
N ARG A 257 12.83 -6.22 25.94
CA ARG A 257 13.88 -7.16 26.37
C ARG A 257 14.39 -8.05 25.24
N LEU A 258 13.53 -8.37 24.27
CA LEU A 258 13.79 -9.32 23.18
C LEU A 258 13.86 -8.66 21.80
N SER A 259 13.31 -7.46 21.70
CA SER A 259 13.20 -6.66 20.48
C SER A 259 14.57 -6.41 19.88
N PRO A 260 14.70 -6.49 18.54
CA PRO A 260 15.92 -6.11 17.86
C PRO A 260 16.30 -4.68 18.21
N ARG A 261 17.52 -4.53 18.71
CA ARG A 261 18.12 -3.21 18.90
C ARG A 261 18.63 -2.70 17.56
N THR A 262 18.66 -1.38 17.39
CA THR A 262 19.14 -0.76 16.14
C THR A 262 20.58 -1.15 15.85
N MET A 263 20.92 -1.43 14.60
CA MET A 263 22.27 -1.83 14.23
C MET A 263 23.30 -0.75 14.60
N ASP A 264 22.94 0.53 14.54
CA ASP A 264 23.78 1.64 15.01
C ASP A 264 24.15 1.55 16.49
N SER A 265 23.23 1.08 17.33
CA SER A 265 23.51 0.89 18.76
C SER A 265 24.52 -0.24 19.00
N PHE A 266 24.56 -1.24 18.12
CA PHE A 266 25.63 -2.25 18.14
C PHE A 266 26.95 -1.63 17.70
N ILE A 267 26.98 -0.97 16.53
CA ILE A 267 28.20 -0.46 15.91
C ILE A 267 28.91 0.55 16.83
N ASN A 268 28.16 1.50 17.39
CA ASN A 268 28.70 2.58 18.22
C ASN A 268 28.67 2.29 19.74
N GLY A 269 27.98 1.23 20.16
CA GLY A 269 27.87 0.88 21.58
C GLY A 269 29.14 0.24 22.14
N SER A 270 29.21 0.13 23.47
CA SER A 270 30.28 -0.60 24.18
C SER A 270 29.97 -2.09 24.38
N ASP A 271 28.77 -2.55 24.02
CA ASP A 271 28.38 -3.95 24.21
C ASP A 271 29.15 -4.85 23.23
N ALA A 272 30.05 -5.68 23.76
CA ALA A 272 30.85 -6.63 23.01
C ALA A 272 30.11 -7.96 22.76
N HIS A 273 28.94 -8.15 23.37
CA HIS A 273 28.19 -9.40 23.32
C HIS A 273 26.97 -9.27 22.41
N GLY A 274 26.90 -10.11 21.38
CA GLY A 274 25.79 -10.18 20.44
C GLY A 274 26.24 -10.19 18.98
N ALA A 275 25.29 -10.39 18.08
CA ALA A 275 25.54 -10.42 16.65
C ALA A 275 24.68 -9.41 15.91
N LEU A 276 25.29 -8.75 14.93
CA LEU A 276 24.64 -7.88 13.97
C LEU A 276 24.35 -8.69 12.70
N VAL A 277 23.08 -8.76 12.32
CA VAL A 277 22.64 -9.44 11.09
C VAL A 277 22.29 -8.38 10.07
N TRP A 278 23.20 -8.18 9.13
CA TRP A 278 23.01 -7.30 7.99
C TRP A 278 22.23 -8.02 6.89
N ASP A 279 21.26 -7.35 6.31
CA ASP A 279 20.52 -7.78 5.13
C ASP A 279 20.66 -6.78 3.97
N TRP A 280 20.61 -7.28 2.74
CA TRP A 280 20.89 -6.46 1.57
C TRP A 280 19.88 -5.33 1.30
N TRP A 281 18.68 -5.37 1.89
CA TRP A 281 17.61 -4.42 1.61
C TRP A 281 17.36 -3.45 2.77
N PHE A 282 16.87 -3.94 3.91
CA PHE A 282 16.44 -3.12 5.04
C PHE A 282 17.63 -2.45 5.72
N SER A 283 18.73 -3.17 5.92
CA SER A 283 19.94 -2.59 6.51
C SER A 283 20.52 -1.46 5.66
N VAL A 284 20.38 -1.54 4.33
CA VAL A 284 20.83 -0.50 3.40
C VAL A 284 19.83 0.65 3.28
N LYS A 285 18.54 0.35 3.11
CA LYS A 285 17.50 1.35 2.80
C LYS A 285 16.93 2.05 4.02
N GLU A 286 16.73 1.32 5.12
CA GLU A 286 16.19 1.86 6.36
C GLU A 286 17.32 2.18 7.34
N GLY A 287 18.31 1.30 7.45
CA GLY A 287 19.48 1.53 8.30
C GLY A 287 20.51 2.50 7.72
N GLY A 288 20.54 2.70 6.39
CA GLY A 288 21.60 3.48 5.75
C GLY A 288 22.99 2.84 5.82
N LEU A 289 23.07 1.56 6.21
CA LEU A 289 24.31 0.83 6.46
C LEU A 289 24.70 -0.01 5.25
N SER A 290 25.66 0.49 4.47
CA SER A 290 26.24 -0.28 3.37
C SER A 290 27.11 -1.43 3.89
N LEU A 291 27.16 -2.54 3.15
CA LEU A 291 28.07 -3.64 3.50
C LEU A 291 29.53 -3.21 3.52
N ALA A 292 29.93 -2.32 2.61
CA ALA A 292 31.29 -1.79 2.55
C ALA A 292 31.66 -1.02 3.83
N TYR A 293 30.72 -0.22 4.36
CA TYR A 293 30.89 0.48 5.62
C TYR A 293 31.14 -0.49 6.78
N LEU A 294 30.31 -1.55 6.91
CA LEU A 294 30.48 -2.53 7.97
C LEU A 294 31.78 -3.33 7.86
N LYS A 295 32.20 -3.68 6.63
CA LYS A 295 33.47 -4.38 6.37
C LYS A 295 34.71 -3.55 6.67
N GLY A 296 34.63 -2.23 6.47
CA GLY A 296 35.71 -1.31 6.79
C GLY A 296 35.77 -0.92 8.28
N HIS A 297 34.79 -1.35 9.08
CA HIS A 297 34.68 -0.93 10.46
C HIS A 297 35.65 -1.72 11.36
N GLN A 298 36.58 -1.03 12.03
CA GLN A 298 37.70 -1.65 12.75
C GLN A 298 37.28 -2.63 13.85
N ASN A 299 36.10 -2.42 14.43
CA ASN A 299 35.59 -3.21 15.56
C ASN A 299 34.67 -4.36 15.14
N LEU A 300 34.40 -4.55 13.85
CA LEU A 300 33.49 -5.60 13.36
C LEU A 300 34.27 -6.67 12.61
N LYS A 301 33.97 -7.93 12.95
CA LYS A 301 34.46 -9.10 12.24
C LYS A 301 33.29 -9.79 11.56
N GLU A 302 33.40 -10.00 10.26
CA GLU A 302 32.48 -10.86 9.54
C GLU A 302 32.70 -12.31 10.00
N VAL A 303 31.64 -12.95 10.52
CA VAL A 303 31.72 -14.33 11.02
C VAL A 303 31.04 -15.34 10.08
N ASN A 304 29.99 -14.93 9.39
CA ASN A 304 29.28 -15.77 8.44
C ASN A 304 28.56 -14.91 7.39
N ARG A 305 28.28 -15.47 6.22
CA ARG A 305 27.51 -14.84 5.15
C ARG A 305 26.66 -15.86 4.41
N VAL A 306 25.49 -15.43 3.95
CA VAL A 306 24.64 -16.20 3.03
C VAL A 306 24.64 -15.49 1.68
N ILE A 307 25.03 -16.21 0.64
CA ILE A 307 25.07 -15.73 -0.74
C ILE A 307 23.82 -16.18 -1.48
N GLY A 308 23.22 -15.29 -2.26
CA GLY A 308 22.06 -15.61 -3.09
C GLY A 308 22.42 -16.21 -4.45
N GLU A 309 21.40 -16.65 -5.18
CA GLU A 309 21.51 -17.25 -6.52
C GLU A 309 22.25 -16.34 -7.52
N ASN A 310 22.19 -15.02 -7.33
CA ASN A 310 22.86 -14.02 -8.16
C ASN A 310 24.32 -13.75 -7.76
N GLY A 311 24.86 -14.50 -6.79
CA GLY A 311 26.23 -14.33 -6.27
C GLY A 311 26.42 -13.14 -5.32
N GLN A 312 25.35 -12.39 -5.00
CA GLN A 312 25.41 -11.27 -4.05
C GLN A 312 25.08 -11.74 -2.63
N PRO A 313 25.67 -11.12 -1.59
CA PRO A 313 25.33 -11.44 -0.22
C PRO A 313 23.89 -11.03 0.11
N LEU A 314 23.09 -12.00 0.58
CA LEU A 314 21.73 -11.76 1.08
C LEU A 314 21.76 -11.34 2.54
N LEU A 315 22.56 -12.06 3.33
CA LEU A 315 22.74 -11.84 4.76
C LEU A 315 24.23 -11.88 5.09
N VAL A 316 24.67 -11.03 6.01
CA VAL A 316 26.04 -11.05 6.54
C VAL A 316 25.99 -10.84 8.04
N ILE A 317 26.65 -11.71 8.79
CA ILE A 317 26.69 -11.65 10.25
C ILE A 317 28.03 -11.06 10.67
N PHE A 318 27.95 -10.07 11.55
CA PHE A 318 29.10 -9.44 12.18
C PHE A 318 29.03 -9.61 13.70
N GLU A 319 30.19 -9.85 14.29
CA GLU A 319 30.41 -9.79 15.73
C GLU A 319 31.45 -8.72 16.05
N LYS A 320 31.47 -8.24 17.28
CA LYS A 320 32.55 -7.33 17.69
C LYS A 320 33.84 -8.12 17.89
N HIS A 321 34.93 -7.58 17.38
CA HIS A 321 36.24 -8.10 17.69
C HIS A 321 36.53 -7.82 19.18
N SER A 322 36.70 -8.86 20.01
CA SER A 322 37.30 -8.65 21.32
C SER A 322 38.74 -8.24 21.08
N LEU A 323 39.07 -6.97 21.31
CA LEU A 323 40.45 -6.61 21.61
C LEU A 323 40.79 -7.37 22.89
N GLU A 324 41.47 -8.50 22.76
CA GLU A 324 42.24 -9.07 23.86
C GLU A 324 43.10 -7.90 24.38
N ARG A 325 42.79 -7.44 25.60
CA ARG A 325 43.61 -6.47 26.31
C ARG A 325 44.78 -7.18 26.96
#